data_AF-A0A7S2C5K4-F1
#
_entry.id   AF-A0A7S2C5K4-F1
#
_cell.length_a   1.000
_cell.length_b   1.000
_cell.length_c   1.000
_cell.angle_alpha   90.00
_cell.angle_beta   90.00
_cell.angle_gamma   90.00
#
_symmetry.space_group_name_H-M   'P 1'
#
loop_
_entity.id
_entity.type
_entity.pdbx_description
1 polymer ?
#
loop_
_entity_poly.entity_id
_entity_poly.type
_entity_poly.pdbx_seq_one_letter_code
_entity_poly.pdbx_strand_id
1 'polypeptide(L)'
;EVLRVEEPKALAREQLAAAVEKPTKEGLRAAVDAARAAGLQPQEFAKAEAQLKAEEEKDRLLAEVRQVLQEVQTVESEIDALRAAKDRLSEAITSALQAGVSENDLVEADVRRKKLH
;
A
#
# COMPACT_ATOMS: atom_id res chain seq x y z
N GLU A 1 28.36 8.01 -30.65
CA GLU A 1 27.89 6.99 -29.69
C GLU A 1 27.17 7.51 -28.45
N VAL A 2 27.03 8.83 -28.24
CA VAL A 2 26.36 9.39 -27.03
C VAL A 2 24.82 9.24 -27.06
N LEU A 3 24.20 9.20 -28.25
CA LEU A 3 22.74 9.14 -28.41
C LEU A 3 22.10 7.84 -27.88
N ARG A 4 22.81 6.70 -27.91
CA ARG A 4 22.26 5.39 -27.49
C ARG A 4 22.06 5.24 -25.99
N VAL A 5 22.67 6.09 -25.17
CA VAL A 5 22.62 6.00 -23.70
C VAL A 5 21.60 6.99 -23.10
N GLU A 6 21.28 8.08 -23.81
CA GLU A 6 20.36 9.10 -23.30
C GLU A 6 18.88 8.80 -23.63
N GLU A 7 18.58 8.13 -24.75
CA GLU A 7 17.22 7.66 -25.08
C GLU A 7 16.59 6.76 -23.99
N PRO A 8 17.26 5.70 -23.49
CA PRO A 8 16.67 4.86 -22.43
C PRO A 8 16.47 5.63 -21.12
N LYS A 9 17.32 6.63 -20.83
CA LYS A 9 17.16 7.47 -19.64
C LYS A 9 15.99 8.43 -19.77
N ALA A 10 15.80 9.04 -20.94
CA ALA A 10 14.67 9.93 -21.21
C ALA A 10 13.34 9.17 -21.08
N LEU A 11 13.26 7.97 -21.66
CA LEU A 11 12.08 7.10 -21.56
C LEU A 11 11.78 6.72 -20.10
N ALA A 12 12.80 6.36 -19.32
CA ALA A 12 12.62 6.04 -17.90
C ALA A 12 12.12 7.24 -17.08
N ARG A 13 12.59 8.46 -17.38
CA ARG A 13 12.07 9.68 -16.73
C ARG A 13 10.60 9.95 -17.08
N GLU A 14 10.22 9.74 -18.33
CA GLU A 14 8.82 9.87 -18.77
C GLU A 14 7.92 8.84 -18.07
N GLN A 15 8.38 7.58 -17.98
CA GLN A 15 7.67 6.52 -17.25
C GLN A 15 7.53 6.85 -15.76
N LEU A 16 8.57 7.37 -15.11
CA LEU A 16 8.49 7.84 -13.72
C LEU A 16 7.49 8.98 -13.57
N ALA A 17 7.49 9.97 -14.47
CA ALA A 17 6.56 11.08 -14.43
C ALA A 17 5.10 10.60 -14.54
N ALA A 18 4.81 9.72 -15.50
CA ALA A 18 3.49 9.13 -15.67
C ALA A 18 3.06 8.29 -14.46
N ALA A 19 3.98 7.49 -13.89
CA ALA A 19 3.70 6.67 -12.71
C ALA A 19 3.49 7.51 -11.44
N VAL A 20 4.16 8.65 -11.31
CA VAL A 20 3.96 9.59 -10.19
C VAL A 20 2.63 10.34 -10.32
N GLU A 21 2.18 10.62 -11.54
CA GLU A 21 0.87 11.24 -11.81
C GLU A 21 -0.29 10.29 -11.51
N LYS A 22 -0.12 9.00 -11.83
CA LYS A 22 -1.09 7.93 -11.55
C LYS A 22 -0.42 6.83 -10.73
N PRO A 23 -0.26 7.04 -9.40
CA PRO A 23 0.46 6.12 -8.52
C PRO A 23 -0.32 4.82 -8.37
N THR A 24 -0.02 3.88 -9.26
CA THR A 24 -0.44 2.49 -9.16
C THR A 24 0.78 1.68 -8.78
N LYS A 25 0.62 0.68 -7.92
CA LYS A 25 1.72 -0.17 -7.48
C LYS A 25 2.49 -0.79 -8.64
N GLU A 26 1.77 -1.32 -9.63
CA GLU A 26 2.38 -1.91 -10.83
C GLU A 26 3.12 -0.86 -11.67
N GLY A 27 2.51 0.31 -11.90
CA GLY A 27 3.11 1.39 -12.68
C GLY A 27 4.36 1.98 -12.01
N LEU A 28 4.32 2.23 -10.70
CA LEU A 28 5.45 2.73 -9.93
C LEU A 28 6.60 1.72 -9.89
N ARG A 29 6.30 0.43 -9.71
CA ARG A 29 7.32 -0.63 -9.72
C ARG A 29 7.99 -0.74 -11.08
N ALA A 30 7.21 -0.80 -12.16
CA ALA A 30 7.73 -0.86 -13.52
C ALA A 30 8.61 0.36 -13.84
N ALA A 31 8.19 1.56 -13.44
CA ALA A 31 8.95 2.79 -13.67
C ALA A 31 10.25 2.86 -12.86
N VAL A 32 10.26 2.41 -11.60
CA VAL A 32 11.48 2.33 -10.77
C VAL A 32 12.45 1.29 -11.33
N ASP A 33 11.95 0.13 -11.77
CA ASP A 33 12.78 -0.92 -12.37
C ASP A 33 13.40 -0.45 -13.71
N ALA A 34 12.61 0.23 -14.56
CA ALA A 34 13.09 0.84 -15.79
C ALA A 34 14.14 1.93 -15.53
N ALA A 35 13.94 2.77 -14.52
CA ALA A 35 14.89 3.80 -14.10
C ALA A 35 16.22 3.21 -13.62
N ARG A 36 16.18 2.15 -12.83
CA ARG A 36 17.38 1.42 -12.40
C ARG A 36 18.09 0.76 -13.58
N ALA A 37 17.35 0.12 -14.48
CA ALA A 37 17.90 -0.52 -15.68
C ALA A 37 18.55 0.48 -16.64
N ALA A 38 17.99 1.68 -16.78
CA ALA A 38 18.56 2.78 -17.56
C ALA A 38 19.71 3.51 -16.85
N GLY A 39 20.02 3.15 -15.60
CA GLY A 39 21.11 3.75 -14.82
C GLY A 39 20.84 5.18 -14.39
N LEU A 40 19.57 5.55 -14.14
CA LEU A 40 19.23 6.81 -13.49
C LEU A 40 19.79 6.84 -12.08
N GLN A 41 20.08 8.05 -11.58
CA GLN A 41 20.51 8.17 -10.20
C GLN A 41 19.36 7.87 -9.24
N PRO A 42 19.62 7.27 -8.06
CA PRO A 42 18.59 7.00 -7.06
C PRO A 42 17.75 8.22 -6.68
N GLN A 43 18.33 9.42 -6.72
CA GLN A 43 17.63 10.68 -6.44
C GLN A 43 16.53 10.98 -7.46
N GLU A 44 16.68 10.54 -8.73
CA GLU A 44 15.72 10.80 -9.81
C GLU A 44 14.46 9.93 -9.68
N PHE A 45 14.57 8.73 -9.10
CA PHE A 45 13.43 7.83 -8.87
C PHE A 45 13.04 7.67 -7.39
N ALA A 46 13.70 8.38 -6.47
CA ALA A 46 13.42 8.31 -5.03
C ALA A 46 11.96 8.64 -4.69
N LYS A 47 11.35 9.60 -5.40
CA LYS A 47 9.94 9.97 -5.20
C LYS A 47 9.00 8.82 -5.58
N ALA A 48 9.23 8.19 -6.74
CA ALA A 48 8.44 7.06 -7.20
C ALA A 48 8.65 5.83 -6.29
N GLU A 49 9.87 5.60 -5.81
CA GLU A 49 10.18 4.53 -4.86
C GLU A 49 9.51 4.76 -3.49
N ALA A 50 9.48 6.00 -3.00
CA ALA A 50 8.76 6.34 -1.77
C ALA A 50 7.25 6.14 -1.91
N GLN A 51 6.66 6.53 -3.05
CA GLN A 51 5.24 6.26 -3.35
C GLN A 51 4.96 4.77 -3.47
N LEU A 52 5.85 4.00 -4.11
CA LEU A 52 5.71 2.55 -4.21
C LEU A 52 5.66 1.91 -2.83
N LYS A 53 6.59 2.29 -1.94
CA LYS A 53 6.61 1.80 -0.54
C LYS A 53 5.33 2.18 0.21
N ALA A 54 4.82 3.39 0.01
CA ALA A 54 3.56 3.81 0.62
C ALA A 54 2.39 2.96 0.12
N GLU A 55 2.30 2.66 -1.18
CA GLU A 55 1.24 1.79 -1.69
C GLU A 55 1.40 0.33 -1.25
N GLU A 56 2.63 -0.17 -1.15
CA GLU A 56 2.90 -1.50 -0.58
C GLU A 56 2.51 -1.59 0.90
N GLU A 57 2.75 -0.53 1.67
CA GLU A 57 2.36 -0.43 3.07
C GLU A 57 0.84 -0.42 3.23
N LYS A 58 0.13 0.35 2.39
CA LYS A 58 -1.34 0.34 2.37
C LYS A 58 -1.90 -1.05 2.07
N ASP A 59 -1.37 -1.73 1.05
CA ASP A 59 -1.78 -3.09 0.70
C ASP A 59 -1.55 -4.05 1.88
N ARG A 60 -0.40 -3.94 2.55
CA ARG A 60 -0.06 -4.79 3.70
C ARG A 60 -1.04 -4.58 4.85
N LEU A 61 -1.30 -3.32 5.22
CA LEU A 61 -2.20 -2.99 6.31
C LEU A 61 -3.65 -3.34 5.97
N LEU A 62 -4.06 -3.19 4.71
CA LEU A 62 -5.38 -3.64 4.27
C LEU A 62 -5.50 -5.17 4.35
N ALA A 63 -4.45 -5.92 4.00
CA ALA A 63 -4.43 -7.37 4.17
C ALA A 63 -4.48 -7.77 5.65
N GLU A 64 -3.78 -7.05 6.52
CA GLU A 64 -3.84 -7.24 7.98
C GLU A 64 -5.25 -7.00 8.53
N VAL A 65 -5.90 -5.90 8.14
CA VAL A 65 -7.31 -5.64 8.50
C VAL A 65 -8.21 -6.79 8.06
N ARG A 66 -8.04 -7.29 6.83
CA ARG A 66 -8.82 -8.44 6.33
C ARG A 66 -8.56 -9.71 7.12
N GLN A 67 -7.32 -9.97 7.50
CA GLN A 67 -6.97 -11.13 8.32
C GLN A 67 -7.62 -11.03 9.70
N VAL A 68 -7.47 -9.90 10.40
CA VAL A 68 -8.09 -9.69 11.72
C VAL A 68 -9.61 -9.77 11.62
N LEU A 69 -10.19 -9.27 10.53
CA LEU A 69 -11.62 -9.40 10.26
C LEU A 69 -12.06 -10.86 10.14
N GLN A 70 -11.29 -11.71 9.45
CA GLN A 70 -11.56 -13.15 9.38
C GLN A 70 -11.42 -13.82 10.75
N GLU A 71 -10.39 -13.49 11.52
CA GLU A 71 -10.21 -14.00 12.88
C GLU A 71 -11.45 -13.67 13.74
N VAL A 72 -11.90 -12.42 13.72
CA VAL A 72 -13.13 -11.93 14.38
C VAL A 72 -14.40 -12.68 13.92
N GLN A 73 -14.44 -13.18 12.69
CA GLN A 73 -15.57 -14.00 12.22
C GLN A 73 -15.53 -15.41 12.80
N THR A 74 -14.34 -15.95 13.07
CA THR A 74 -14.16 -17.30 13.62
C THR A 74 -14.24 -17.37 15.15
N VAL A 75 -14.03 -16.25 15.85
CA VAL A 75 -14.20 -16.17 17.30
C VAL A 75 -15.69 -16.11 17.61
N GLU A 76 -16.31 -17.27 17.74
CA GLU A 76 -17.63 -17.44 18.34
C GLU A 76 -17.40 -17.97 19.76
N SER A 77 -17.94 -17.32 20.78
CA SER A 77 -18.18 -17.84 22.16
C SER A 77 -17.32 -17.34 23.32
N GLU A 78 -16.14 -16.76 23.13
CA GLU A 78 -15.32 -16.26 24.26
C GLU A 78 -15.34 -14.73 24.35
N ILE A 79 -15.95 -14.18 25.41
CA ILE A 79 -16.09 -12.72 25.62
C ILE A 79 -14.73 -12.01 25.64
N ASP A 80 -13.73 -12.60 26.29
CA ASP A 80 -12.38 -12.02 26.33
C ASP A 80 -11.68 -12.08 24.97
N ALA A 81 -11.89 -13.16 24.21
CA ALA A 81 -11.38 -13.28 22.85
C ALA A 81 -12.08 -12.28 21.90
N LEU A 82 -13.38 -12.05 22.05
CA LEU A 82 -14.15 -11.06 21.30
C LEU A 82 -13.67 -9.63 21.59
N ARG A 83 -13.37 -9.30 22.85
CA ARG A 83 -12.79 -8.01 23.24
C ARG A 83 -11.40 -7.83 22.64
N ALA A 84 -10.52 -8.81 22.78
CA ALA A 84 -9.19 -8.76 22.21
C ALA A 84 -9.22 -8.63 20.67
N ALA A 85 -10.13 -9.35 20.01
CA ALA A 85 -10.28 -9.29 18.56
C ALA A 85 -10.85 -7.93 18.10
N LYS A 86 -11.75 -7.32 18.89
CA LYS A 86 -12.25 -5.96 18.65
C LYS A 86 -11.15 -4.91 18.77
N ASP A 87 -10.31 -5.00 19.80
CA ASP A 87 -9.21 -4.06 20.01
C ASP A 87 -8.19 -4.15 18.87
N ARG A 88 -7.79 -5.38 18.50
CA ARG A 88 -6.93 -5.62 17.32
C ARG A 88 -7.53 -5.07 16.03
N LEU A 89 -8.83 -5.29 15.81
CA LEU A 89 -9.50 -4.75 14.61
C LEU A 89 -9.52 -3.22 14.62
N SER A 90 -9.66 -2.61 15.79
CA SER A 90 -9.60 -1.16 15.94
C SER A 90 -8.20 -0.60 15.68
N GLU A 91 -7.16 -1.26 16.18
CA GLU A 91 -5.76 -0.91 15.92
C GLU A 91 -5.43 -1.04 14.44
N ALA A 92 -5.76 -2.17 13.81
CA ALA A 92 -5.51 -2.42 12.39
C ALA A 92 -6.20 -1.39 11.49
N ILE A 93 -7.46 -1.03 11.76
CA ILE A 93 -8.18 0.04 11.04
C ILE A 93 -7.45 1.38 11.19
N THR A 94 -7.01 1.71 12.42
CA THR A 94 -6.32 2.98 12.70
C THR A 94 -4.99 3.06 11.95
N SER A 95 -4.21 1.98 11.96
CA SER A 95 -2.95 1.89 11.22
C SER A 95 -3.18 2.00 9.71
N ALA A 96 -4.19 1.32 9.16
CA ALA A 96 -4.53 1.42 7.74
C ALA A 96 -4.93 2.86 7.34
N LEU A 97 -5.74 3.54 8.15
CA LEU A 97 -6.09 4.95 7.92
C LEU A 97 -4.86 5.87 7.95
N GLN A 98 -3.94 5.67 8.90
CA GLN A 98 -2.71 6.45 8.99
C GLN A 98 -1.78 6.25 7.78
N ALA A 99 -1.80 5.06 7.18
CA ALA A 99 -1.09 4.77 5.93
C ALA A 99 -1.79 5.33 4.68
N GLY A 100 -3.00 5.88 4.82
CA GLY A 100 -3.77 6.48 3.74
C GLY A 100 -4.62 5.50 2.95
N VAL A 101 -4.97 4.34 3.53
CA VAL A 101 -6.04 3.48 3.01
C VAL A 101 -7.37 4.23 3.07
N SER A 102 -8.21 4.09 2.04
CA SER A 102 -9.48 4.80 2.00
C SER A 102 -10.48 4.27 3.02
N GLU A 103 -11.32 5.13 3.61
CA GLU A 103 -12.37 4.71 4.53
C GLU A 103 -13.37 3.74 3.87
N ASN A 104 -13.58 3.88 2.56
CA ASN A 104 -14.44 2.98 1.79
C ASN A 104 -13.93 1.54 1.80
N ASP A 105 -12.61 1.33 1.79
CA ASP A 105 -12.00 0.00 1.85
C ASP A 105 -12.06 -0.62 3.25
N LEU A 106 -12.32 0.19 4.28
CA LEU A 106 -12.35 -0.21 5.69
C LEU A 106 -13.76 -0.30 6.29
N VAL A 107 -14.79 0.05 5.53
CA VAL A 107 -16.18 0.14 6.01
C VAL A 107 -16.70 -1.18 6.59
N GLU A 108 -16.38 -2.31 5.96
CA GLU A 108 -16.80 -3.63 6.42
C GLU A 108 -16.17 -3.96 7.78
N ALA A 109 -14.87 -3.69 7.91
CA ALA A 109 -14.14 -3.90 9.15
C ALA A 109 -14.70 -3.02 10.28
N ASP A 110 -15.02 -1.75 9.99
CA ASP A 110 -15.61 -0.84 10.98
C ASP A 110 -17.03 -1.27 11.41
N VAL A 111 -17.87 -1.70 10.47
CA VAL A 111 -19.20 -2.24 10.77
C VAL A 111 -19.09 -3.48 11.64
N ARG A 112 -18.14 -4.39 11.37
CA ARG A 112 -17.94 -5.59 12.18
C ARG A 112 -17.45 -5.23 13.58
N ARG A 113 -16.46 -4.33 13.71
CA ARG A 113 -15.96 -3.82 14.99
C ARG A 113 -17.08 -3.28 15.88
N LYS A 114 -18.02 -2.52 15.30
CA LYS A 114 -19.17 -1.94 16.01
C LYS A 114 -20.17 -2.98 16.51
N LYS A 115 -20.29 -4.13 15.82
CA LYS A 115 -21.19 -5.23 16.20
C LYS A 115 -20.65 -6.11 17.33
N LEU A 116 -19.35 -6.02 17.65
CA LEU A 116 -18.74 -6.69 18.79
C LEU A 116 -19.04 -5.87 20.05
N HIS A 117 -20.05 -6.29 20.83
CA HIS A 117 -20.46 -5.68 22.10
C HIS A 117 -19.94 -6.46 23.30
#